data_AF-A0A6B3H3S7-F1
#
_entry.id   AF-A0A6B3H3S7-F1
#
_cell.length_a   1.000
_cell.length_b   1.000
_cell.length_c   1.000
_cell.angle_alpha   90.00
_cell.angle_beta   90.00
_cell.angle_gamma   90.00
#
_symmetry.space_group_name_H-M   'P 1'
#
loop_
_entity.id
_entity.type
_entity.pdbx_description
1 polymer ?
#
loop_
_entity_poly.entity_id
_entity_poly.type
_entity_poly.pdbx_seq_one_letter_code
_entity_poly.pdbx_strand_id
1 'polypeptide(L)' 'MTTAATKAGGRTAKTKPATMAQALGRALRDSMAEDPTVHVLGEDVGTLGGVFRITDGLAKEFGDDRCTDT' A
#
# COMPACT_ATOMS: atom_id res chain seq x y z
N MET A 1 8.80 -5.55 -23.26
CA MET A 1 9.75 -4.53 -22.77
C MET A 1 9.13 -3.17 -23.05
N THR A 2 8.29 -2.68 -22.14
CA THR A 2 7.76 -1.31 -22.19
C THR A 2 7.75 -0.79 -20.76
N THR A 3 8.77 -0.02 -20.42
CA THR A 3 8.88 0.70 -19.14
C THR A 3 8.05 1.96 -19.27
N ALA A 4 6.92 2.05 -18.57
CA ALA A 4 6.23 3.32 -18.37
C ALA A 4 6.88 4.00 -17.16
N ALA A 5 7.69 5.02 -17.42
CA ALA A 5 8.16 5.94 -16.39
C ALA A 5 7.02 6.91 -16.05
N THR A 6 6.48 6.83 -14.83
CA THR A 6 5.51 7.82 -14.35
C THR A 6 6.24 9.07 -13.90
N LYS A 7 5.95 10.18 -14.60
CA LYS A 7 6.46 11.53 -14.33
C LYS A 7 5.92 12.05 -13.00
N ALA A 8 6.75 12.12 -11.97
CA ALA A 8 6.41 12.84 -10.74
C ALA A 8 6.50 14.36 -11.00
N GLY A 9 5.44 14.92 -11.57
CA GLY A 9 5.23 16.37 -11.64
C GLY A 9 5.13 16.95 -10.23
N GLY A 10 5.91 18.00 -9.97
CA GLY A 10 6.04 18.65 -8.67
C GLY A 10 4.69 19.12 -8.13
N ARG A 11 4.27 18.51 -7.02
CA ARG A 11 3.14 18.98 -6.21
C ARG A 11 3.69 19.67 -4.97
N THR A 12 3.69 21.00 -4.94
CA THR A 12 3.83 21.80 -3.71
C THR A 12 2.48 21.87 -2.97
N ALA A 13 1.88 20.70 -2.72
CA ALA A 13 0.78 20.61 -1.77
C ALA A 13 1.38 20.50 -0.36
N LYS A 14 0.83 21.24 0.62
CA LYS A 14 1.24 21.13 2.03
C LYS A 14 1.09 19.67 2.47
N THR A 15 2.22 18.99 2.67
CA THR A 15 2.23 17.59 3.14
C THR A 15 1.91 17.60 4.62
N LYS A 16 0.81 16.94 5.01
CA LYS A 16 0.53 16.71 6.43
C LYS A 16 1.61 15.78 6.98
N PRO A 17 2.17 16.05 8.18
CA PRO A 17 3.07 15.11 8.83
C PRO A 17 2.40 13.74 8.93
N ALA A 18 3.15 12.70 8.60
CA ALA A 18 2.73 11.31 8.71
C ALA A 18 3.78 10.56 9.54
N THR A 19 3.33 9.62 10.37
CA THR A 19 4.25 8.62 10.94
C THR A 19 4.78 7.74 9.81
N MET A 20 5.90 7.05 10.04
CA MET A 20 6.43 6.10 9.06
C MET A 20 5.40 5.02 8.71
N ALA A 21 4.65 4.51 9.69
CA ALA A 21 3.60 3.53 9.45
C ALA A 21 2.49 4.08 8.54
N GLN A 22 2.05 5.32 8.76
CA GLN A 22 1.06 5.99 7.91
C GLN A 22 1.58 6.23 6.49
N ALA A 23 2.84 6.64 6.35
CA ALA A 23 3.45 6.86 5.05
C ALA A 23 3.56 5.56 4.24
N LEU A 24 4.00 4.47 4.88
CA LEU A 24 4.08 3.14 4.27
C LEU A 24 2.69 2.61 3.89
N GLY A 25 1.73 2.66 4.81
CA GLY A 25 0.36 2.20 4.54
C GLY A 25 -0.31 2.99 3.41
N ARG A 26 -0.02 4.30 3.30
CA ARG A 26 -0.47 5.12 2.16
C ARG A 26 0.21 4.70 0.86
N ALA A 27 1.52 4.49 0.87
CA ALA A 27 2.26 4.09 -0.33
C ALA A 27 1.80 2.72 -0.87
N LEU A 28 1.55 1.76 0.03
CA LEU A 28 1.02 0.43 -0.34
C LEU A 28 -0.38 0.55 -0.95
N ARG A 29 -1.27 1.31 -0.30
CA ARG A 29 -2.63 1.55 -0.81
C ARG A 29 -2.61 2.24 -2.18
N ASP A 30 -1.82 3.29 -2.35
CA ASP A 30 -1.66 4.00 -3.63
C ASP A 30 -1.18 3.01 -4.72
N SER A 31 -0.21 2.13 -4.41
CA SER A 31 0.32 1.13 -5.36
C SER A 31 -0.70 0.06 -5.73
N MET A 32 -1.43 -0.50 -4.75
CA MET A 32 -2.44 -1.55 -4.99
C MET A 32 -3.66 -1.04 -5.76
N ALA A 33 -3.99 0.24 -5.59
CA ALA A 33 -5.06 0.92 -6.32
C ALA A 33 -4.67 1.26 -7.76
N GLU A 34 -3.41 1.63 -8.01
CA GLU A 34 -2.91 1.95 -9.35
C GLU A 34 -2.73 0.70 -10.22
N ASP A 35 -2.24 -0.39 -9.65
CA ASP A 35 -1.94 -1.63 -10.37
C ASP A 35 -2.60 -2.86 -9.73
N PRO A 36 -3.56 -3.51 -10.42
CA PRO A 36 -4.24 -4.71 -9.91
C PRO A 36 -3.31 -5.93 -9.76
N THR A 37 -2.10 -5.90 -10.33
CA THR A 37 -1.12 -7.00 -10.25
C THR A 37 -0.26 -6.95 -8.98
N VAL A 38 -0.32 -5.87 -8.19
CA VAL A 38 0.41 -5.74 -6.92
C VAL A 38 -0.28 -6.57 -5.84
N HIS A 39 0.50 -7.37 -5.11
CA HIS A 39 0.05 -8.20 -3.98
C HIS A 39 0.92 -7.92 -2.75
N VAL A 40 0.33 -8.07 -1.57
CA VAL A 40 1.01 -8.00 -0.26
C VAL A 40 0.93 -9.35 0.40
N LEU A 41 2.08 -9.95 0.69
CA LEU A 41 2.21 -11.28 1.30
C LEU A 41 3.12 -11.21 2.51
N GLY A 42 2.80 -11.94 3.58
CA GLY A 42 3.65 -12.05 4.77
C GLY A 42 2.88 -12.55 6.00
N GLU A 43 3.56 -12.63 7.13
CA GLU A 43 2.92 -13.02 8.40
C GLU A 43 2.13 -11.85 9.00
N ASP A 44 0.89 -12.13 9.43
CA ASP A 44 -0.06 -11.19 10.05
C ASP A 44 -0.46 -9.97 9.18
N VAL A 45 -0.10 -9.92 7.90
CA VAL A 45 -0.36 -8.74 7.04
C VAL A 45 -1.81 -8.61 6.60
N GLY A 46 -2.59 -9.70 6.60
CA GLY A 46 -3.96 -9.79 6.13
C GLY A 46 -4.96 -9.18 7.11
N THR A 47 -5.76 -10.02 7.77
CA THR A 47 -6.87 -9.56 8.63
C THR A 47 -6.38 -8.69 9.80
N LEU A 48 -5.18 -8.96 10.32
CA LEU A 48 -4.62 -8.26 11.47
C LEU A 48 -3.99 -6.90 11.11
N GLY A 49 -3.63 -6.69 9.83
CA GLY A 49 -3.01 -5.45 9.35
C GLY A 49 -1.53 -5.30 9.74
N GLY A 50 -0.89 -6.39 10.15
CA GLY A 50 0.49 -6.47 10.61
C GLY A 50 0.67 -6.06 12.07
N VAL A 51 1.75 -6.53 12.68
CA VAL A 51 2.11 -6.19 14.08
C VAL A 51 2.23 -4.68 14.29
N PHE A 52 2.70 -3.95 13.28
CA PHE A 52 2.86 -2.49 13.29
C PHE A 52 1.71 -1.71 12.64
N ARG A 53 0.63 -2.39 12.23
CA ARG A 53 -0.55 -1.77 11.59
C ARG A 53 -0.26 -1.03 10.29
N ILE A 54 0.77 -1.46 9.54
CA ILE A 54 1.13 -0.86 8.25
C ILE A 54 0.12 -1.25 7.15
N THR A 55 -0.37 -2.49 7.17
CA THR A 55 -1.26 -3.06 6.15
C THR A 55 -2.74 -3.03 6.59
N ASP A 56 -3.05 -2.28 7.65
CA ASP A 56 -4.39 -2.19 8.21
C ASP A 56 -5.43 -1.76 7.15
N GLY A 57 -6.49 -2.57 7.05
CA GLY A 57 -7.59 -2.40 6.11
C GLY A 57 -7.29 -2.76 4.64
N LEU A 58 -6.07 -3.15 4.27
CA LEU A 58 -5.74 -3.47 2.86
C LEU A 58 -6.52 -4.71 2.36
N ALA A 59 -6.58 -5.79 3.14
CA ALA A 59 -7.35 -6.99 2.77
C ALA A 59 -8.84 -6.67 2.57
N LYS A 60 -9.42 -5.86 3.45
CA LYS A 60 -10.82 -5.41 3.33
C LYS A 60 -11.07 -4.56 2.09
N GLU A 61 -10.09 -3.76 1.67
CA GLU A 61 -10.21 -2.84 0.54
C GLU A 61 -9.93 -3.51 -0.81
N PHE A 62 -8.95 -4.42 -0.86
CA PHE A 62 -8.43 -4.99 -2.11
C PHE A 62 -8.69 -6.48 -2.30
N GLY A 63 -9.23 -7.17 -1.28
CA GLY A 63 -9.48 -8.61 -1.28
C GLY A 63 -8.42 -9.40 -0.51
N ASP A 64 -8.87 -10.48 0.14
CA ASP A 64 -8.01 -11.39 0.92
C ASP A 64 -7.00 -12.14 0.03
N ASP A 65 -7.25 -12.23 -1.27
CA ASP A 65 -6.36 -12.79 -2.29
C ASP A 65 -5.21 -11.86 -2.67
N ARG A 66 -5.34 -10.56 -2.43
CA ARG A 66 -4.32 -9.54 -2.74
C ARG A 66 -3.54 -9.05 -1.53
N CYS A 67 -4.01 -9.35 -0.31
CA CYS A 67 -3.32 -9.09 0.95
C CYS A 67 -3.46 -10.32 1.85
N THR A 68 -2.52 -11.26 1.72
CA THR A 68 -2.69 -12.62 2.23
C THR A 68 -1.66 -12.95 3.30
N ASP A 69 -2.14 -13.56 4.38
CA ASP A 69 -1.29 -14.16 5.41
C ASP A 69 -0.61 -15.43 4.85
N THR A 70 0.71 -15.56 5.02
CA THR A 70 1.52 -16.71 4.58
C THR A 70 2.01 -17.57 5.73
#